data_AF-K9FIH7-F1
#
_entry.id   AF-K9FIH7-F1
#
_cell.length_a   1.000
_cell.length_b   1.000
_cell.length_c   1.000
_cell.angle_alpha   90.00
_cell.angle_beta   90.00
_cell.angle_gamma   90.00
#
_symmetry.space_group_name_H-M   'P 1'
#
loop_
_entity.id
_entity.type
_entity.pdbx_description
1 polymer ?
#
loop_
_entity_poly.entity_id
_entity_poly.type
_entity_poly.pdbx_seq_one_letter_code
_entity_poly.pdbx_strand_id
1 'polypeptide(L)'
;MSPASISRPATSSLLSLLTDIPQPVLTPYHHLFGRVVVSLLLAHAVLYSLFFVQSSHPDYGTLFFKRVQDLDVQCGLAAIFSAVLLVLFVRPAAQKGLQTWLLQGTIRERRKMFYFGHVSLVVLFCVAAYAHVQQAQKYILQTLAASMLNWVCCWVVC
;
A
#
# COMPACT_ATOMS: atom_id res chain seq x y z
N MET A 1 19.52 23.05 -38.44
CA MET A 1 18.30 22.92 -37.60
C MET A 1 18.51 21.75 -36.65
N SER A 2 18.85 22.02 -35.40
CA SER A 2 19.03 20.97 -34.38
C SER A 2 17.68 20.36 -34.01
N PRO A 3 17.58 19.04 -33.83
CA PRO A 3 16.35 18.43 -33.34
C PRO A 3 16.10 18.94 -31.92
N ALA A 4 14.92 19.50 -31.69
CA ALA A 4 14.44 19.85 -30.37
C ALA A 4 14.47 18.58 -29.51
N SER A 5 15.33 18.57 -28.49
CA SER A 5 15.28 17.56 -27.44
C SER A 5 13.95 17.72 -26.72
N ILE A 6 12.96 16.89 -27.10
CA ILE A 6 11.74 16.72 -26.32
C ILE A 6 12.22 16.22 -24.97
N SER A 7 12.22 17.12 -23.98
CA SER A 7 12.50 16.78 -22.59
C SER A 7 11.49 15.73 -22.19
N ARG A 8 11.93 14.47 -22.15
CA ARG A 8 11.12 13.38 -21.62
C ARG A 8 10.69 13.81 -20.23
N PRO A 9 9.37 13.90 -19.93
CA PRO A 9 8.96 14.18 -18.58
C PRO A 9 9.58 13.10 -17.71
N ALA A 10 10.39 13.50 -16.72
CA ALA A 10 11.19 12.61 -15.88
C ALA A 10 10.45 11.29 -15.64
N THR A 11 10.99 10.20 -16.20
CA THR A 11 10.41 8.85 -16.11
C THR A 11 10.34 8.46 -14.64
N SER A 12 9.20 8.72 -14.02
CA SER A 12 9.03 8.63 -12.56
C SER A 12 8.89 7.20 -12.04
N SER A 13 8.91 6.20 -12.93
CA SER A 13 8.99 4.77 -12.60
C SER A 13 9.63 3.95 -13.72
N LEU A 14 10.26 2.83 -13.33
CA LEU A 14 10.79 1.79 -14.22
C LEU A 14 9.70 1.24 -15.15
N LEU A 15 8.45 1.10 -14.67
CA LEU A 15 7.34 0.65 -15.50
C LEU A 15 7.03 1.64 -16.62
N SER A 16 7.07 2.95 -16.33
CA SER A 16 6.89 3.99 -17.35
C SER A 16 8.02 3.95 -18.38
N LEU A 17 9.25 3.69 -17.94
CA LEU A 17 10.42 3.53 -18.83
C LEU A 17 10.32 2.29 -19.73
N LEU A 18 9.87 1.15 -19.20
CA LEU A 18 9.82 -0.12 -19.93
C LEU A 18 8.64 -0.22 -20.91
N THR A 19 7.54 0.49 -20.63
CA THR A 19 6.32 0.42 -21.43
C THR A 19 6.10 1.62 -22.34
N ASP A 20 6.95 2.65 -22.22
CA ASP A 20 6.74 3.99 -22.80
C ASP A 20 5.38 4.63 -22.44
N ILE A 21 4.65 4.08 -21.45
CA ILE A 21 3.39 4.63 -20.96
C ILE A 21 3.71 5.70 -19.92
N PRO A 22 3.19 6.93 -20.05
CA PRO A 22 3.50 8.00 -19.12
C PRO A 22 2.85 7.76 -17.74
N GLN A 23 3.56 8.10 -16.66
CA GLN A 23 3.10 7.91 -15.26
C GLN A 23 1.68 8.44 -14.95
N PRO A 24 1.21 9.58 -15.50
CA PRO A 24 -0.16 10.04 -15.31
C PRO A 24 -1.23 9.03 -15.77
N VAL A 25 -0.91 8.19 -16.76
CA VAL A 25 -1.80 7.11 -17.24
C VAL A 25 -1.71 5.88 -16.34
N LEU A 26 -0.53 5.56 -15.79
CA LEU A 26 -0.33 4.42 -14.87
C LEU A 26 -0.93 4.65 -13.47
N THR A 27 -0.99 5.91 -13.01
CA THR A 27 -1.42 6.25 -11.64
C THR A 27 -2.86 5.82 -11.32
N PRO A 28 -3.86 6.04 -12.20
CA PRO A 28 -5.22 5.52 -12.00
C PRO A 28 -5.28 3.99 -11.82
N TYR A 29 -4.46 3.23 -12.55
CA TYR A 29 -4.41 1.77 -12.40
C TYR A 29 -3.89 1.35 -11.03
N HIS A 30 -2.84 2.01 -10.52
CA HIS A 30 -2.36 1.78 -9.15
C HIS A 30 -3.46 2.01 -8.10
N HIS A 31 -4.25 3.08 -8.25
CA HIS A 31 -5.36 3.36 -7.34
C HIS A 31 -6.47 2.30 -7.43
N LEU A 32 -6.86 1.91 -8.64
CA LEU A 32 -7.88 0.88 -8.85
C LEU A 32 -7.42 -0.45 -8.25
N PHE A 33 -6.20 -0.88 -8.60
CA PHE A 33 -5.62 -2.12 -8.09
C PHE A 33 -5.52 -2.11 -6.56
N GLY A 34 -5.07 -1.01 -5.97
CA GLY A 34 -5.03 -0.85 -4.51
C GLY A 34 -6.40 -1.03 -3.85
N ARG A 35 -7.47 -0.46 -4.43
CA ARG A 35 -8.84 -0.65 -3.92
C ARG A 35 -9.31 -2.11 -4.03
N VAL A 36 -9.06 -2.76 -5.17
CA VAL A 36 -9.42 -4.18 -5.35
C VAL A 36 -8.69 -5.06 -4.33
N VAL A 37 -7.39 -4.87 -4.16
CA VAL A 37 -6.59 -5.62 -3.19
C VAL A 37 -7.13 -5.42 -1.77
N VAL A 38 -7.43 -4.18 -1.38
CA VAL A 38 -7.97 -3.88 -0.04
C VAL A 38 -9.33 -4.53 0.18
N SER A 39 -10.22 -4.50 -0.82
CA SER A 39 -11.51 -5.21 -0.76
C SER A 39 -11.34 -6.72 -0.56
N LEU A 40 -10.39 -7.33 -1.27
CA LEU A 40 -10.09 -8.76 -1.12
C LEU A 40 -9.50 -9.09 0.25
N LEU A 41 -8.61 -8.25 0.78
CA LEU A 41 -8.03 -8.43 2.12
C LEU A 41 -9.09 -8.30 3.23
N LEU A 42 -10.03 -7.35 3.09
CA LEU A 42 -11.16 -7.23 4.01
C LEU A 42 -12.07 -8.46 3.96
N ALA A 43 -12.42 -8.92 2.76
CA ALA A 43 -13.20 -10.14 2.60
C ALA A 43 -12.49 -11.35 3.22
N HIS A 44 -11.18 -11.48 3.00
CA HIS A 44 -10.35 -12.51 3.61
C HIS A 44 -10.45 -12.49 5.14
N ALA A 45 -10.25 -11.33 5.79
CA ALA A 45 -10.37 -11.24 7.25
C ALA A 45 -11.76 -11.55 7.77
N VAL A 46 -12.81 -11.08 7.08
CA VAL A 46 -14.19 -11.38 7.48
C VAL A 46 -14.46 -12.87 7.43
N LEU A 47 -14.08 -13.54 6.33
CA LEU A 47 -14.29 -14.99 6.16
C LEU A 47 -13.55 -15.79 7.23
N TYR A 48 -12.28 -15.47 7.52
CA TYR A 48 -11.52 -16.14 8.58
C TYR A 48 -12.07 -15.86 9.97
N SER A 49 -12.50 -14.62 10.25
CA SER A 49 -13.10 -14.27 11.53
C SER A 49 -14.40 -15.03 11.76
N LEU A 50 -15.27 -15.11 10.75
CA LEU A 50 -16.51 -15.89 10.81
C LEU A 50 -16.21 -17.38 11.05
N PHE A 51 -15.26 -17.95 10.31
CA PHE A 51 -14.81 -19.32 10.51
C PHE A 51 -14.31 -19.56 11.95
N PHE A 52 -13.50 -18.64 12.50
CA PHE A 52 -12.98 -18.75 13.86
C PHE A 52 -14.07 -18.62 14.94
N VAL A 53 -15.08 -17.78 14.71
CA VAL A 53 -16.22 -17.62 15.65
C VAL A 53 -17.11 -18.86 15.65
N GLN A 54 -17.30 -19.50 14.49
CA GLN A 54 -18.10 -20.71 14.34
C GLN A 54 -17.39 -21.99 14.82
N SER A 55 -16.07 -21.93 15.01
CA SER A 55 -15.26 -23.07 15.46
C SER A 55 -15.09 -23.06 16.97
N SER A 56 -15.41 -24.17 17.64
CA SER A 56 -15.18 -24.32 19.09
C SER A 56 -13.70 -24.51 19.42
N HIS A 57 -13.32 -24.14 20.65
CA HIS A 57 -11.97 -24.38 21.19
C HIS A 57 -12.06 -24.82 22.65
N PRO A 58 -11.33 -25.87 23.08
CA PRO A 58 -11.46 -26.45 24.43
C PRO A 58 -11.24 -25.43 25.55
N ASP A 59 -10.20 -24.59 25.44
CA ASP A 59 -9.83 -23.67 26.52
C ASP A 59 -10.38 -22.23 26.38
N TYR A 60 -10.86 -21.85 25.19
CA TYR A 60 -11.20 -20.46 24.85
C TYR A 60 -12.66 -20.27 24.43
N GLY A 61 -13.47 -21.33 24.47
CA GLY A 61 -14.85 -21.35 23.98
C GLY A 61 -14.92 -21.38 22.45
N THR A 62 -14.38 -20.36 21.79
CA THR A 62 -14.25 -20.29 20.32
C THR A 62 -12.79 -20.15 19.90
N LEU A 63 -12.51 -20.61 18.68
CA LEU A 63 -11.19 -20.50 18.06
C LEU A 63 -10.79 -19.03 17.87
N PHE A 64 -11.76 -18.11 17.71
CA PHE A 64 -11.51 -16.68 17.57
C PHE A 64 -10.73 -16.08 18.75
N PHE A 65 -11.15 -16.36 19.98
CA PHE A 65 -10.51 -15.82 21.18
C PHE A 65 -9.08 -16.33 21.37
N LYS A 66 -8.80 -17.55 20.91
CA LYS A 66 -7.43 -18.09 20.85
C LYS A 66 -6.63 -17.41 19.75
N ARG A 67 -7.15 -17.42 18.52
CA ARG A 67 -6.40 -17.00 17.32
C ARG A 67 -6.05 -15.52 17.32
N VAL A 68 -6.88 -14.64 17.87
CA VAL A 68 -6.56 -13.19 17.98
C VAL A 68 -5.32 -12.91 18.86
N GLN A 69 -4.94 -13.85 19.74
CA GLN A 69 -3.75 -13.75 20.58
C GLN A 69 -2.49 -14.26 19.87
N ASP A 70 -2.64 -15.01 18.78
CA ASP A 70 -1.51 -15.51 18.02
C ASP A 70 -0.89 -14.39 17.16
N LEU A 71 0.45 -14.35 17.14
CA LEU A 71 1.21 -13.31 16.48
C LEU A 71 0.89 -13.20 14.98
N ASP A 72 0.68 -14.34 14.31
CA ASP A 72 0.33 -14.37 12.89
C ASP A 72 -0.96 -13.60 12.63
N VAL A 73 -2.01 -13.81 13.42
CA VAL A 73 -3.28 -13.09 13.28
C VAL A 73 -3.15 -11.62 13.66
N GLN A 74 -2.39 -11.27 14.70
CA GLN A 74 -2.12 -9.87 15.05
C GLN A 74 -1.40 -9.12 13.91
N CYS A 75 -0.42 -9.76 13.28
CA CYS A 75 0.22 -9.23 12.07
C CYS A 75 -0.78 -9.09 10.92
N GLY A 76 -1.70 -10.05 10.73
CA GLY A 76 -2.78 -9.95 9.74
C GLY A 76 -3.71 -8.76 9.98
N LEU A 77 -4.11 -8.52 11.23
CA LEU A 77 -4.92 -7.37 11.63
C LEU A 77 -4.18 -6.04 11.40
N ALA A 78 -2.90 -5.97 11.77
CA ALA A 78 -2.06 -4.80 11.53
C ALA A 78 -1.89 -4.50 10.03
N ALA A 79 -1.73 -5.54 9.20
CA ALA A 79 -1.66 -5.40 7.75
C ALA A 79 -2.97 -4.82 7.18
N ILE A 80 -4.12 -5.37 7.57
CA ILE A 80 -5.43 -4.89 7.09
C ILE A 80 -5.70 -3.47 7.55
N PHE A 81 -5.41 -3.17 8.82
CA PHE A 81 -5.54 -1.81 9.34
C PHE A 81 -4.70 -0.81 8.52
N SER A 82 -3.45 -1.14 8.26
CA SER A 82 -2.56 -0.32 7.43
C SER A 82 -3.08 -0.18 6.00
N ALA A 83 -3.61 -1.24 5.41
CA ALA A 83 -4.18 -1.25 4.06
C ALA A 83 -5.44 -0.36 3.95
N VAL A 84 -6.31 -0.38 4.97
CA VAL A 84 -7.47 0.52 5.04
C VAL A 84 -7.01 1.97 5.16
N LEU A 85 -6.03 2.25 6.02
CA LEU A 85 -5.44 3.59 6.13
C LEU A 85 -4.86 4.08 4.81
N LEU A 86 -4.20 3.23 4.02
CA LEU A 86 -3.67 3.60 2.70
C LEU A 86 -4.76 4.10 1.73
N VAL A 87 -5.98 3.56 1.80
CA VAL A 87 -7.11 4.00 0.97
C VAL A 87 -7.74 5.28 1.51
N LEU A 88 -7.87 5.38 2.83
CA LEU A 88 -8.41 6.57 3.50
C LEU A 88 -7.45 7.76 3.47
N PHE A 89 -6.16 7.51 3.29
CA PHE A 89 -5.15 8.55 3.16
C PHE A 89 -5.28 9.21 1.78
N VAL A 90 -6.11 10.24 1.70
CA VAL A 90 -6.43 10.95 0.44
C VAL A 90 -5.30 11.92 0.07
N ARG A 91 -4.99 12.01 -1.24
CA ARG A 91 -4.05 13.00 -1.76
C ARG A 91 -4.50 14.44 -1.42
N PRO A 92 -3.57 15.34 -1.07
CA PRO A 92 -3.89 16.74 -0.75
C PRO A 92 -4.67 17.49 -1.84
N ALA A 93 -4.48 17.13 -3.12
CA ALA A 93 -5.16 17.76 -4.25
C ALA A 93 -6.62 17.28 -4.47
N ALA A 94 -7.00 16.15 -3.86
CA ALA A 94 -8.35 15.60 -3.93
C ALA A 94 -9.23 15.99 -2.72
N GLN A 95 -8.64 16.62 -1.70
CA GLN A 95 -9.35 17.06 -0.51
C GLN A 95 -9.96 18.45 -0.69
N LYS A 96 -11.29 18.53 -0.75
CA LYS A 96 -12.07 19.77 -0.57
C LYS A 96 -12.73 19.72 0.82
N GLY A 97 -12.40 20.65 1.73
CA GLY A 97 -13.12 20.83 3.00
C GLY A 97 -12.28 20.79 4.29
N LEU A 98 -12.87 20.31 5.39
CA LEU A 98 -12.37 20.41 6.78
C LEU A 98 -10.94 19.89 7.00
N GLN A 99 -10.49 18.92 6.21
CA GLN A 99 -9.11 18.38 6.27
C GLN A 99 -8.06 19.34 5.70
N THR A 100 -8.46 20.20 4.74
CA THR A 100 -7.65 21.31 4.20
C THR A 100 -7.38 22.38 5.27
N TRP A 101 -8.24 22.44 6.31
CA TRP A 101 -8.14 23.37 7.43
C TRP A 101 -7.24 22.84 8.56
N LEU A 102 -7.28 21.52 8.84
CA LEU A 102 -6.45 20.87 9.86
C LEU A 102 -4.96 20.75 9.48
N LEU A 103 -4.64 20.60 8.19
CA LEU A 103 -3.26 20.51 7.71
C LEU A 103 -2.75 21.89 7.31
N GLN A 104 -2.34 22.73 8.27
CA GLN A 104 -1.66 24.00 7.96
C GLN A 104 -0.35 23.73 7.17
N GLY A 105 -0.08 24.52 6.13
CA GLY A 105 1.15 24.39 5.33
C GLY A 105 0.92 24.54 3.82
N THR A 106 2.02 24.73 3.08
CA THR A 106 2.01 24.88 1.62
C THR A 106 1.60 23.58 0.91
N ILE A 107 1.11 23.68 -0.33
CA ILE A 107 0.78 22.51 -1.17
C ILE A 107 1.98 21.54 -1.29
N ARG A 108 3.20 22.09 -1.31
CA ARG A 108 4.45 21.30 -1.38
C ARG A 108 4.68 20.48 -0.12
N GLU A 109 4.50 21.07 1.06
CA GLU A 109 4.66 20.38 2.35
C GLU A 109 3.59 19.29 2.53
N ARG A 110 2.33 19.61 2.22
CA ARG A 110 1.24 18.63 2.24
C ARG A 110 1.52 17.43 1.33
N ARG A 111 2.07 17.69 0.14
CA ARG A 111 2.47 16.63 -0.79
C ARG A 111 3.62 15.79 -0.23
N LYS A 112 4.63 16.40 0.41
CA LYS A 112 5.71 15.67 1.08
C LYS A 112 5.20 14.79 2.23
N MET A 113 4.36 15.34 3.11
CA MET A 113 3.75 14.59 4.21
C MET A 113 2.91 13.42 3.70
N PHE A 114 2.14 13.64 2.62
CA PHE A 114 1.40 12.57 1.97
C PHE A 114 2.33 11.45 1.49
N TYR A 115 3.40 11.77 0.77
CA TYR A 115 4.31 10.73 0.28
C TYR A 115 5.01 9.99 1.42
N PHE A 116 5.51 10.72 2.43
CA PHE A 116 6.15 10.12 3.59
C PHE A 116 5.19 9.19 4.35
N GLY A 117 3.98 9.67 4.67
CA GLY A 117 2.97 8.86 5.35
C GLY A 117 2.53 7.65 4.53
N HIS A 118 2.28 7.83 3.23
CA HIS A 118 1.88 6.74 2.35
C HIS A 118 2.96 5.65 2.26
N VAL A 119 4.22 6.02 2.02
CA VAL A 119 5.34 5.05 1.97
C VAL A 119 5.55 4.38 3.32
N SER A 120 5.43 5.11 4.44
CA SER A 120 5.57 4.53 5.78
C SER A 120 4.48 3.48 6.06
N LEU A 121 3.24 3.76 5.65
CA LEU A 121 2.14 2.79 5.75
C LEU A 121 2.35 1.57 4.83
N VAL A 122 2.92 1.76 3.63
CA VAL A 122 3.29 0.64 2.75
C VAL A 122 4.37 -0.23 3.40
N VAL A 123 5.39 0.36 4.01
CA VAL A 123 6.43 -0.39 4.74
C VAL A 123 5.83 -1.19 5.89
N LEU A 124 4.98 -0.55 6.71
CA LEU A 124 4.28 -1.22 7.80
C LEU A 124 3.41 -2.38 7.30
N PHE A 125 2.64 -2.16 6.23
CA PHE A 125 1.86 -3.19 5.56
C PHE A 125 2.73 -4.37 5.11
N CYS A 126 3.86 -4.10 4.45
CA CYS A 126 4.77 -5.15 3.97
C CYS A 126 5.37 -5.97 5.13
N VAL A 127 5.84 -5.31 6.20
CA VAL A 127 6.40 -6.01 7.37
C VAL A 127 5.34 -6.88 8.03
N ALA A 128 4.14 -6.34 8.25
CA ALA A 128 3.03 -7.07 8.84
C ALA A 128 2.59 -8.26 7.96
N ALA A 129 2.47 -8.06 6.64
CA ALA A 129 2.12 -9.13 5.71
C ALA A 129 3.19 -10.23 5.62
N TYR A 130 4.47 -9.88 5.72
CA TYR A 130 5.58 -10.85 5.76
C TYR A 130 5.53 -11.72 7.02
N ALA A 131 5.20 -11.12 8.16
CA ALA A 131 5.09 -11.81 9.44
C ALA A 131 3.78 -12.59 9.61
N HIS A 132 2.72 -12.23 8.87
CA HIS A 132 1.41 -12.88 8.95
C HIS A 132 1.44 -14.34 8.47
N VAL A 133 2.06 -14.65 7.31
CA VAL A 133 2.01 -16.02 6.78
C VAL A 133 3.17 -16.32 5.81
N GLN A 134 3.71 -17.54 5.85
CA GLN A 134 4.86 -17.96 5.02
C GLN A 134 4.59 -17.84 3.51
N GLN A 135 3.38 -18.17 3.07
CA GLN A 135 2.97 -18.10 1.67
C GLN A 135 3.08 -16.67 1.11
N ALA A 136 2.86 -15.64 1.94
CA ALA A 136 2.95 -14.24 1.53
C ALA A 136 4.40 -13.75 1.41
N GLN A 137 5.34 -14.33 2.17
CA GLN A 137 6.72 -13.85 2.29
C GLN A 137 7.41 -13.69 0.94
N LYS A 138 7.30 -14.71 0.06
CA LYS A 138 7.90 -14.67 -1.29
C LYS A 138 7.39 -13.48 -2.10
N TYR A 139 6.09 -13.21 -2.06
CA TYR A 139 5.49 -12.11 -2.81
C TYR A 139 5.84 -10.74 -2.23
N ILE A 140 5.95 -10.63 -0.90
CA ILE A 140 6.44 -9.41 -0.25
C ILE A 140 7.89 -9.13 -0.63
N LEU A 141 8.76 -10.15 -0.62
CA LEU A 141 10.16 -9.99 -1.04
C LEU A 141 10.28 -9.58 -2.52
N GLN A 142 9.48 -10.17 -3.40
CA GLN A 142 9.40 -9.77 -4.81
C GLN A 142 8.96 -8.30 -4.96
N THR A 143 7.96 -7.88 -4.17
CA THR A 143 7.47 -6.50 -4.17
C THR A 143 8.54 -5.52 -3.69
N LEU A 144 9.25 -5.86 -2.61
CA LEU A 144 10.36 -5.04 -2.10
C LEU A 144 11.50 -4.95 -3.11
N ALA A 145 11.89 -6.07 -3.72
CA ALA A 145 12.92 -6.09 -4.76
C ALA A 145 12.52 -5.22 -5.96
N ALA A 146 11.30 -5.33 -6.46
CA ALA A 146 10.79 -4.50 -7.55
C ALA A 146 10.76 -3.00 -7.18
N SER A 147 10.36 -2.67 -5.95
CA SER A 147 10.37 -1.29 -5.45
C SER A 147 11.79 -0.70 -5.38
N MET A 148 12.76 -1.48 -4.89
CA MET A 148 14.16 -1.07 -4.84
C MET A 148 14.75 -0.88 -6.25
N LEU A 149 14.48 -1.81 -7.17
CA LEU A 149 14.90 -1.68 -8.57
C LEU A 149 14.30 -0.42 -9.22
N ASN A 150 13.02 -0.16 -8.97
CA ASN A 150 12.37 1.05 -9.44
C ASN A 150 13.04 2.31 -8.87
N TRP A 151 13.35 2.33 -7.57
CA TRP A 151 14.03 3.45 -6.93
C TRP A 151 15.42 3.69 -7.53
N VAL A 152 16.24 2.64 -7.66
CA VAL A 152 17.59 2.72 -8.24
C VAL A 152 17.53 3.17 -9.70
N CYS A 153 16.61 2.62 -10.50
CA CYS A 153 16.44 3.04 -11.89
C CYS A 153 16.05 4.52 -12.00
N CYS A 154 15.10 4.99 -11.19
CA CYS A 154 14.71 6.40 -11.18
C CYS A 154 15.88 7.30 -10.76
N TRP A 155 16.70 6.87 -9.79
CA TRP A 155 17.88 7.63 -9.36
C TRP A 155 18.96 7.75 -10.44
N VAL A 156 19.12 6.71 -11.27
CA VAL A 156 20.13 6.71 -12.34
C VAL A 156 19.66 7.47 -13.58
N VAL A 157 18.35 7.47 -13.87
CA VAL A 157 17.77 7.97 -15.13
C VAL A 157 17.14 9.37 -15.00
N CYS A 158 16.69 9.79 -13.81
CA CYS A 158 16.08 11.10 -13.56
C CYS A 158 17.05 12.08 -12.89
#